data_AF-A0A0A9Z5U0-F1
#
_entry.id   AF-A0A0A9Z5U0-F1
#
_cell.length_a   1.000
_cell.length_b   1.000
_cell.length_c   1.000
_cell.angle_alpha   90.00
_cell.angle_beta   90.00
_cell.angle_gamma   90.00
#
_symmetry.space_group_name_H-M   'P 1'
#
loop_
_entity.id
_entity.type
_entity.pdbx_description
1 polymer ?
#
loop_
_entity_poly.entity_id
_entity_poly.type
_entity_poly.pdbx_seq_one_letter_code
_entity_poly.pdbx_strand_id
1 'polypeptide(L)'
;MLEGLYFDYTPELCPQTIITQCQQYGFQRITPSIDQMLNKQVYTTTIIADGSYTNMITNGDLVPPYCQTIQGSLPRPKYQPPSLDQYNRYGDVEDTVAKGRRVLRYSNCTVPMATYLFFLGVGTYVTFYRTVEYPDGDTFQIELLVFPSITPPHSCIDKLDSIF
;
A
#
# COMPACT_ATOMS: atom_id res chain seq x y z
N MET A 1 -0.90 11.79 18.75
CA MET A 1 -0.60 12.63 17.57
C MET A 1 -0.45 11.68 16.39
N LEU A 2 -1.30 11.81 15.36
CA LEU A 2 -1.36 10.90 14.20
C LEU A 2 -0.71 11.62 12.99
N GLU A 3 0.62 11.59 12.94
CA GLU A 3 1.43 12.30 11.93
C GLU A 3 2.68 11.48 11.61
N GLY A 4 3.07 11.42 10.34
CA GLY A 4 4.10 10.50 9.87
C GLY A 4 3.55 9.08 9.79
N LEU A 5 4.35 8.08 10.18
CA LEU A 5 3.94 6.67 10.28
C LEU A 5 3.39 6.40 11.69
N TYR A 6 2.17 5.86 11.79
CA TYR A 6 1.56 5.59 13.08
C TYR A 6 0.66 4.34 13.06
N PHE A 7 0.32 3.87 14.26
CA PHE A 7 -0.62 2.78 14.49
C PHE A 7 -2.06 3.31 14.48
N ASP A 8 -2.88 2.77 13.59
CA ASP A 8 -4.27 3.17 13.42
C ASP A 8 -5.24 2.17 14.07
N TYR A 9 -6.54 2.42 13.96
CA TYR A 9 -7.56 1.45 14.32
C TYR A 9 -7.28 0.08 13.68
N THR A 10 -7.42 -0.96 14.50
CA THR A 10 -7.20 -2.35 14.08
C THR A 10 -8.45 -3.16 14.43
N PRO A 11 -9.02 -3.90 13.48
CA PRO A 11 -10.12 -4.83 13.75
C PRO A 11 -9.72 -5.88 14.79
N GLU A 12 -10.69 -6.38 15.55
CA GLU A 12 -10.43 -7.44 16.53
C GLU A 12 -9.76 -8.66 15.85
N LEU A 13 -8.82 -9.27 16.56
CA LEU A 13 -8.06 -10.46 16.12
C LEU A 13 -7.19 -10.25 14.87
N CYS A 14 -7.04 -9.01 14.38
CA CYS A 14 -6.15 -8.68 13.26
C CYS A 14 -4.82 -8.08 13.76
N PRO A 15 -3.72 -8.24 12.99
CA PRO A 15 -2.46 -7.55 13.27
C PRO A 15 -2.64 -6.03 13.21
N GLN A 16 -1.89 -5.31 14.04
CA GLN A 16 -1.96 -3.85 14.18
C GLN A 16 -1.83 -3.13 12.82
N THR A 17 -2.85 -2.38 12.42
CA THR A 17 -2.84 -1.53 11.22
C THR A 17 -1.82 -0.41 11.38
N ILE A 18 -1.05 -0.18 10.31
CA ILE A 18 -0.06 0.89 10.20
C ILE A 18 -0.40 1.75 8.98
N ILE A 19 -0.49 3.06 9.16
CA ILE A 19 -0.76 4.00 8.06
C ILE A 19 0.09 5.25 8.21
N THR A 20 0.18 6.03 7.13
CA THR A 20 0.85 7.33 7.14
C THR A 20 -0.11 8.49 7.00
N GLN A 21 0.16 9.58 7.71
CA GLN A 21 -0.39 10.90 7.45
C GLN A 21 0.73 11.92 7.31
N CYS A 22 1.01 12.34 6.08
CA CYS A 22 2.16 13.19 5.76
C CYS A 22 1.80 14.67 5.57
N GLN A 23 0.51 15.02 5.40
CA GLN A 23 0.11 16.41 5.25
C GLN A 23 0.08 17.13 6.61
N GLN A 24 0.71 18.30 6.80
CA GLN A 24 1.46 19.11 5.82
C GLN A 24 2.98 18.84 5.80
N TYR A 25 3.58 18.44 6.93
CA TYR A 25 5.02 18.24 7.12
C TYR A 25 5.32 16.97 7.93
N GLY A 26 4.55 15.91 7.71
CA GLY A 26 4.66 14.67 8.45
C GLY A 26 5.70 13.70 7.89
N PHE A 27 6.16 13.89 6.65
CA PHE A 27 7.10 12.98 6.01
C PHE A 27 8.50 13.02 6.65
N GLN A 28 8.92 14.19 7.15
CA GLN A 28 10.15 14.34 7.92
C GLN A 28 10.19 13.51 9.22
N ARG A 29 9.03 13.03 9.71
CA ARG A 29 8.97 12.12 10.87
C ARG A 29 9.27 10.66 10.51
N ILE A 30 9.26 10.33 9.22
CA ILE A 30 9.56 8.99 8.69
C ILE A 30 11.04 8.90 8.34
N THR A 31 11.57 9.90 7.63
CA THR A 31 12.96 9.93 7.17
C THR A 31 13.46 11.35 6.98
N PRO A 32 14.78 11.62 7.16
CA PRO A 32 15.37 12.91 6.81
C PRO A 32 15.06 13.29 5.36
N SER A 33 14.44 14.45 5.17
CA SER A 33 13.97 14.91 3.86
C SER A 33 13.84 16.42 3.80
N ILE A 34 13.81 16.98 2.59
CA ILE A 34 13.39 18.36 2.34
C ILE A 34 11.86 18.31 2.21
N ASP A 35 11.18 18.40 3.35
CA ASP A 35 9.73 18.26 3.47
C ASP A 35 9.03 19.58 3.14
N GLN A 36 8.98 19.90 1.86
CA GLN A 36 8.33 21.11 1.33
C GLN A 36 7.44 20.74 0.15
N MET A 37 6.28 21.41 0.03
CA MET A 37 5.30 21.16 -1.02
C MET A 37 5.85 21.33 -2.45
N LEU A 38 6.89 22.16 -2.61
CA LEU A 38 7.54 22.43 -3.90
C LEU A 38 8.50 21.32 -4.32
N ASN A 39 9.00 20.53 -3.38
CA ASN A 39 9.95 19.46 -3.67
C ASN A 39 9.20 18.21 -4.14
N LYS A 40 9.27 17.93 -5.45
CA LYS A 40 8.64 16.77 -6.06
C LYS A 40 9.70 15.73 -6.44
N GLN A 41 9.46 14.48 -6.08
CA GLN A 41 10.37 13.37 -6.36
C GLN A 41 9.61 12.13 -6.81
N VAL A 42 10.35 11.23 -7.45
CA VAL A 42 9.91 9.86 -7.69
C VAL A 42 10.41 8.99 -6.54
N TYR A 43 9.57 8.06 -6.09
CA TYR A 43 9.83 7.18 -4.96
C TYR A 43 9.80 5.73 -5.44
N THR A 44 10.71 4.95 -4.86
CA THR A 44 10.64 3.49 -4.91
C THR A 44 10.54 3.00 -3.48
N THR A 45 9.38 2.47 -3.13
CA THR A 45 9.06 2.08 -1.76
C THR A 45 9.08 0.56 -1.65
N THR A 46 9.86 0.03 -0.71
CA THR A 46 9.87 -1.40 -0.38
C THR A 46 9.23 -1.57 0.99
N ILE A 47 8.20 -2.42 1.07
CA ILE A 47 7.50 -2.72 2.31
C ILE A 47 7.83 -4.17 2.68
N ILE A 48 8.34 -4.38 3.91
CA ILE A 48 8.57 -5.71 4.49
C ILE A 48 7.77 -5.79 5.79
N ALA A 49 6.72 -6.60 5.81
CA ALA A 49 5.84 -6.73 6.96
C ALA A 49 5.51 -8.20 7.24
N ASP A 50 4.86 -8.44 8.38
CA ASP A 50 4.43 -9.78 8.81
C ASP A 50 3.56 -10.47 7.73
N GLY A 51 3.70 -11.79 7.61
CA GLY A 51 2.96 -12.56 6.61
C GLY A 51 1.45 -12.64 6.84
N SER A 52 0.99 -12.25 8.04
CA SER A 52 -0.42 -12.20 8.44
C SER A 52 -1.20 -11.01 7.87
N TYR A 53 -0.54 -9.95 7.40
CA TYR A 53 -1.20 -8.83 6.74
C TYR A 53 -1.74 -9.22 5.37
N THR A 54 -2.96 -8.77 5.04
CA THR A 54 -3.58 -9.04 3.73
C THR A 54 -3.19 -8.01 2.68
N ASN A 55 -2.89 -6.78 3.08
CA ASN A 55 -2.56 -5.68 2.17
C ASN A 55 -1.33 -4.91 2.66
N MET A 56 -0.41 -4.65 1.73
CA MET A 56 0.71 -3.72 1.88
C MET A 56 0.69 -2.79 0.66
N ILE A 57 0.44 -1.51 0.86
CA ILE A 57 0.19 -0.56 -0.24
C ILE A 57 0.93 0.76 -0.03
N THR A 58 1.26 1.41 -1.14
CA THR A 58 1.89 2.74 -1.22
C THR A 58 1.66 3.30 -2.62
N ASN A 59 2.12 4.52 -2.90
CA ASN A 59 1.91 5.17 -4.20
C ASN A 59 2.66 4.46 -5.33
N GLY A 60 2.08 4.53 -6.53
CA GLY A 60 2.69 4.03 -7.77
C GLY A 60 2.34 2.59 -8.09
N ASP A 61 3.07 2.03 -9.05
CA ASP A 61 2.80 0.70 -9.59
C ASP A 61 3.67 -0.36 -8.94
N LEU A 62 3.14 -1.58 -8.84
CA LEU A 62 3.93 -2.75 -8.43
C LEU A 62 5.08 -2.99 -9.41
N VAL A 63 6.28 -3.11 -8.88
CA VAL A 63 7.47 -3.42 -9.69
C VAL A 63 7.39 -4.88 -10.19
N PRO A 64 7.82 -5.22 -11.42
CA PRO A 64 7.51 -6.51 -12.07
C PRO A 64 7.69 -7.81 -11.27
N PRO A 65 8.73 -8.04 -10.44
CA PRO A 65 8.85 -9.28 -9.68
C PRO A 65 7.84 -9.40 -8.53
N TYR A 66 7.22 -8.29 -8.12
CA TYR A 66 6.19 -8.20 -7.07
C TYR A 66 4.77 -8.06 -7.66
N CYS A 67 4.65 -8.18 -8.97
CA CYS A 67 3.40 -8.12 -9.69
C CYS A 67 3.07 -9.50 -10.27
N GLN A 68 1.82 -9.93 -10.12
CA GLN A 68 1.28 -11.09 -10.81
C GLN A 68 0.15 -10.64 -11.72
N THR A 69 0.29 -10.93 -13.02
CA THR A 69 -0.76 -10.72 -14.01
C THR A 69 -1.28 -12.09 -14.44
N ILE A 70 -2.53 -12.41 -14.12
CA ILE A 70 -3.21 -13.56 -14.74
C ILE A 70 -3.75 -13.07 -16.09
N GLN A 71 -3.69 -13.91 -17.11
CA GLN A 71 -4.10 -13.55 -18.47
C GLN A 71 -5.54 -13.00 -18.47
N GLY A 72 -5.72 -11.76 -18.95
CA GLY A 72 -7.01 -11.06 -18.94
C GLY A 72 -7.41 -10.42 -17.60
N SER A 73 -6.54 -10.44 -16.60
CA SER A 73 -6.73 -9.77 -15.30
C SER A 73 -5.69 -8.68 -15.07
N LEU A 74 -6.02 -7.74 -14.20
CA LEU A 74 -5.14 -6.63 -13.84
C LEU A 74 -3.99 -7.09 -12.92
N PRO A 75 -2.88 -6.33 -12.89
CA PRO A 75 -1.78 -6.48 -11.94
C PRO A 75 -2.25 -6.69 -10.50
N ARG A 76 -1.85 -7.80 -9.88
CA ARG A 76 -2.08 -8.09 -8.46
C ARG A 76 -0.77 -8.13 -7.68
N PRO A 77 -0.78 -7.76 -6.39
CA PRO A 77 0.37 -7.97 -5.51
C PRO A 77 0.78 -9.44 -5.46
N LYS A 78 2.04 -9.71 -5.81
CA LYS A 78 2.67 -11.03 -5.64
C LYS A 78 3.52 -10.99 -4.38
N TYR A 79 2.94 -11.42 -3.27
CA TYR A 79 3.66 -11.56 -2.02
C TYR A 79 4.70 -12.66 -2.09
N GLN A 80 5.92 -12.35 -1.66
CA GLN A 80 7.03 -13.28 -1.63
C GLN A 80 7.91 -13.02 -0.39
N PRO A 81 8.69 -14.00 0.08
CA PRO A 81 9.66 -13.76 1.15
C PRO A 81 10.73 -12.74 0.69
N PRO A 82 11.27 -11.90 1.59
CA PRO A 82 12.36 -11.01 1.24
C PRO A 82 13.64 -11.78 0.86
N SER A 83 14.49 -11.17 0.04
CA SER A 83 15.80 -11.74 -0.31
C SER A 83 16.80 -11.60 0.85
N LEU A 84 17.90 -12.37 0.80
CA LEU A 84 18.96 -12.28 1.82
C LEU A 84 19.57 -10.88 1.93
N ASP A 85 19.74 -10.18 0.81
CA ASP A 85 20.20 -8.78 0.79
C ASP A 85 19.19 -7.84 1.47
N GLN A 86 17.90 -8.05 1.23
CA GLN A 86 16.84 -7.28 1.88
C GLN A 86 16.81 -7.53 3.40
N TYR A 87 17.12 -8.75 3.86
CA TYR A 87 17.30 -9.03 5.29
C TYR A 87 18.46 -8.23 5.84
N ASN A 88 19.67 -8.43 5.31
CA ASN A 88 20.88 -7.82 5.84
C ASN A 88 20.79 -6.28 5.94
N ARG A 89 19.97 -5.66 5.10
CA ARG A 89 19.80 -4.22 5.05
C ARG A 89 18.67 -3.67 5.91
N TYR A 90 17.58 -4.41 6.10
CA TYR A 90 16.33 -3.87 6.64
C TYR A 90 15.64 -4.73 7.71
N GLY A 91 16.13 -5.93 8.02
CA GLY A 91 15.48 -6.83 8.97
C GLY A 91 16.41 -7.81 9.68
N ASP A 92 15.94 -8.38 10.77
CA ASP A 92 16.57 -9.52 11.40
C ASP A 92 16.14 -10.80 10.65
N VAL A 93 17.12 -11.61 10.25
CA VAL A 93 16.89 -12.88 9.53
C VAL A 93 16.06 -13.83 10.38
N GLU A 94 16.32 -13.90 11.69
CA GLU A 94 15.62 -14.79 12.61
C GLU A 94 14.15 -14.38 12.78
N ASP A 95 13.89 -13.09 13.00
CA ASP A 95 12.53 -12.54 13.13
C ASP A 95 11.71 -12.76 11.85
N THR A 96 12.36 -12.65 10.68
CA THR A 96 11.66 -12.83 9.42
C THR A 96 11.20 -14.27 9.19
N VAL A 97 12.08 -15.23 9.45
CA VAL A 97 11.74 -16.66 9.33
C VAL A 97 10.66 -17.02 10.35
N ALA A 98 10.78 -16.51 11.58
CA ALA A 98 9.81 -16.77 12.65
C ALA A 98 8.42 -16.17 12.35
N LYS A 99 8.36 -14.96 11.76
CA LYS A 99 7.09 -14.24 11.47
C LYS A 99 6.60 -14.39 10.02
N GLY A 100 7.29 -15.19 9.21
CA GLY A 100 6.94 -15.42 7.80
C GLY A 100 6.76 -14.12 7.01
N ARG A 101 7.63 -13.12 7.22
CA ARG A 101 7.45 -11.79 6.61
C ARG A 101 7.43 -11.86 5.09
N ARG A 102 6.70 -10.93 4.49
CA ARG A 102 6.51 -10.80 3.04
C ARG A 102 6.97 -9.43 2.57
N VAL A 103 7.35 -9.33 1.31
CA VAL A 103 7.82 -8.09 0.68
C VAL A 103 6.98 -7.72 -0.53
N LEU A 104 6.73 -6.42 -0.69
CA LEU A 104 6.29 -5.79 -1.93
C LEU A 104 7.14 -4.55 -2.24
N ARG A 105 7.19 -4.19 -3.52
CA ARG A 105 7.86 -2.97 -3.98
C ARG A 105 7.01 -2.24 -5.01
N TYR A 106 6.92 -0.94 -4.81
CA TYR A 106 6.18 -0.01 -5.66
C TYR A 106 7.08 1.09 -6.20
N SER A 107 6.71 1.67 -7.34
CA SER A 107 7.42 2.79 -7.96
C SER A 107 6.43 3.77 -8.57
N ASN A 108 6.50 5.06 -8.19
CA ASN A 108 5.76 6.14 -8.86
C ASN A 108 6.65 6.91 -9.84
N CYS A 109 7.47 6.19 -10.63
CA CYS A 109 8.46 6.81 -11.51
C CYS A 109 7.86 7.65 -12.66
N THR A 110 6.58 7.48 -12.96
CA THR A 110 5.90 8.22 -14.04
C THR A 110 5.55 9.65 -13.64
N VAL A 111 5.10 9.86 -12.40
CA VAL A 111 4.61 11.18 -11.93
C VAL A 111 5.29 11.54 -10.61
N PRO A 112 6.20 12.53 -10.61
CA PRO A 112 6.79 13.05 -9.38
C PRO A 112 5.73 13.61 -8.44
N MET A 113 5.84 13.27 -7.16
CA MET A 113 4.93 13.73 -6.11
C MET A 113 5.69 14.45 -5.01
N ALA A 114 5.02 15.40 -4.35
CA ALA A 114 5.57 16.03 -3.16
C ALA A 114 5.53 15.07 -1.96
N THR A 115 6.41 15.30 -0.98
CA THR A 115 6.55 14.46 0.23
C THR A 115 5.24 14.28 1.00
N TYR A 116 4.40 15.32 1.06
CA TYR A 116 3.11 15.24 1.78
C TYR A 116 2.08 14.30 1.12
N LEU A 117 2.25 13.93 -0.15
CA LEU A 117 1.40 12.96 -0.87
C LEU A 117 1.85 11.51 -0.66
N PHE A 118 2.98 11.30 0.02
CA PHE A 118 3.45 9.97 0.35
C PHE A 118 2.43 9.26 1.23
N PHE A 119 2.05 8.06 0.79
CA PHE A 119 1.13 7.19 1.48
C PHE A 119 1.75 5.81 1.62
N LEU A 120 1.62 5.21 2.79
CA LEU A 120 1.90 3.81 3.05
C LEU A 120 0.82 3.28 3.99
N GLY A 121 0.30 2.10 3.68
CA GLY A 121 -0.68 1.39 4.49
C GLY A 121 -0.35 -0.10 4.56
N VAL A 122 -0.37 -0.66 5.76
CA VAL A 122 -0.23 -2.09 6.02
C VAL A 122 -1.31 -2.51 7.01
N GLY A 123 -2.12 -3.49 6.64
CA GLY A 123 -3.25 -3.89 7.47
C GLY A 123 -4.03 -5.07 6.91
N THR A 124 -5.11 -5.41 7.62
CA THR A 124 -6.05 -6.46 7.23
C THR A 124 -7.32 -5.84 6.68
N TYR A 125 -7.58 -6.08 5.39
CA TYR A 125 -8.71 -5.49 4.66
C TYR A 125 -9.41 -6.55 3.79
N VAL A 126 -10.71 -6.37 3.64
CA VAL A 126 -11.49 -6.93 2.54
C VAL A 126 -11.40 -5.96 1.38
N THR A 127 -11.08 -6.47 0.20
CA THR A 127 -10.86 -5.64 -0.99
C THR A 127 -11.96 -5.85 -2.02
N PHE A 128 -12.52 -4.75 -2.50
CA PHE A 128 -13.51 -4.73 -3.59
C PHE A 128 -12.91 -4.00 -4.80
N TYR A 129 -13.32 -4.41 -6.00
CA TYR A 129 -12.74 -3.90 -7.23
C TYR A 129 -13.82 -3.53 -8.23
N ARG A 130 -13.58 -2.46 -8.99
CA ARG A 130 -14.40 -2.07 -10.15
C ARG A 130 -13.50 -1.53 -11.26
N THR A 131 -13.71 -1.99 -12.49
CA THR A 131 -13.05 -1.41 -13.66
C THR A 131 -13.91 -0.27 -14.19
N VAL A 132 -13.28 0.87 -14.47
CA VAL A 132 -13.91 2.06 -15.05
C VAL A 132 -13.27 2.30 -16.40
N GLU A 133 -14.11 2.60 -17.39
CA GLU A 133 -13.71 2.94 -18.75
C GLU A 133 -13.92 4.44 -18.96
N TYR A 134 -12.87 5.11 -19.42
CA TYR A 134 -12.92 6.50 -19.86
C TYR A 134 -13.61 6.61 -21.24
N PRO A 135 -14.13 7.78 -21.63
CA PRO A 135 -14.77 7.97 -22.93
C PRO A 135 -13.87 7.68 -24.15
N ASP A 136 -12.55 7.67 -23.96
CA ASP A 136 -11.54 7.34 -24.99
C ASP A 136 -11.23 5.84 -25.06
N GLY A 137 -11.84 5.01 -24.21
CA GLY A 137 -11.65 3.56 -24.14
C GLY A 137 -10.52 3.12 -23.20
N ASP A 138 -9.78 4.05 -22.59
CA ASP A 138 -8.79 3.71 -21.58
C ASP A 138 -9.48 3.22 -20.31
N THR A 139 -8.90 2.24 -19.63
CA THR A 139 -9.48 1.66 -18.41
C THR A 139 -8.55 1.78 -17.23
N PHE A 140 -9.12 1.98 -16.04
CA PHE A 140 -8.42 1.87 -14.77
C PHE A 140 -9.28 1.13 -13.75
N GLN A 141 -8.67 0.64 -12.69
CA GLN A 141 -9.39 -0.06 -11.62
C GLN A 141 -9.44 0.79 -10.36
N ILE A 142 -10.62 0.87 -9.78
CA ILE A 142 -10.81 1.29 -8.40
C ILE A 142 -10.65 0.07 -7.51
N GLU A 143 -9.83 0.22 -6.49
CA GLU A 143 -9.68 -0.71 -5.37
C GLU A 143 -10.23 -0.04 -4.11
N LEU A 144 -11.22 -0.66 -3.47
CA LEU A 144 -11.78 -0.21 -2.19
C LEU A 144 -11.38 -1.18 -1.08
N LEU A 145 -10.61 -0.68 -0.13
CA LEU A 145 -10.14 -1.41 1.04
C LEU A 145 -11.01 -1.10 2.26
N VAL A 146 -11.58 -2.13 2.86
CA VAL A 146 -12.50 -1.99 3.99
C VAL A 146 -12.08 -2.93 5.10
N PHE A 147 -12.10 -2.47 6.34
CA PHE A 147 -11.88 -3.35 7.47
C PHE A 147 -12.92 -4.48 7.52
N PRO A 148 -12.51 -5.73 7.82
CA PRO A 148 -13.44 -6.84 8.01
C PRO A 148 -14.54 -6.50 9.00
N SER A 149 -15.76 -6.98 8.72
CA SER A 149 -16.92 -6.91 9.61
C SER A 149 -17.47 -5.52 9.95
N ILE A 150 -16.91 -4.42 9.40
CA ILE A 150 -17.42 -3.06 9.65
C ILE A 150 -18.59 -2.71 8.71
N THR A 151 -18.51 -3.10 7.44
CA THR A 151 -19.51 -2.74 6.43
C THR A 151 -20.00 -3.99 5.68
N PRO A 152 -21.32 -4.16 5.47
CA PRO A 152 -21.82 -5.26 4.68
C PRO A 152 -21.41 -5.13 3.19
N PRO A 153 -21.09 -6.24 2.49
CA PRO A 153 -20.53 -6.19 1.13
C PRO A 153 -21.37 -5.44 0.09
N HIS A 154 -22.71 -5.53 0.16
CA HIS A 154 -23.59 -4.85 -0.80
C HIS A 154 -23.40 -3.33 -0.77
N SER A 155 -23.27 -2.72 0.41
CA SER A 155 -23.07 -1.29 0.56
C SER A 155 -21.73 -0.82 -0.03
N CYS A 156 -20.71 -1.68 -0.02
CA CYS A 156 -19.41 -1.39 -0.65
C CYS A 156 -19.51 -1.39 -2.18
N ILE A 157 -20.27 -2.32 -2.75
CA ILE A 157 -20.50 -2.40 -4.20
C ILE A 157 -21.35 -1.22 -4.66
N ASP A 158 -22.45 -0.92 -3.96
CA ASP A 158 -23.32 0.23 -4.29
C ASP A 158 -22.53 1.55 -4.28
N LYS A 159 -21.60 1.71 -3.32
CA LYS A 159 -20.71 2.88 -3.28
C LYS A 159 -19.74 2.91 -4.44
N LEU A 160 -19.11 1.79 -4.79
CA LEU A 160 -18.26 1.70 -5.97
C LEU A 160 -19.03 2.04 -7.24
N ASP A 161 -20.31 1.65 -7.30
CA ASP A 161 -21.20 1.97 -8.41
C ASP A 161 -21.53 3.45 -8.50
N SER A 162 -21.69 4.15 -7.36
CA SER A 162 -22.01 5.58 -7.31
C SER A 162 -20.87 6.56 -7.64
N ILE A 163 -19.62 6.10 -7.75
CA ILE A 163 -18.46 6.98 -7.98
C ILE A 163 -18.42 7.53 -9.42
N PHE A 164 -19.22 6.97 -10.33
CA PHE A 164 -19.41 7.42 -11.72
C PHE A 164 -20.87 7.20 -12.15
#